data_AF-A0A8I2DWD9-F1
#
_entry.id   AF-A0A8I2DWD9-F1
#
_cell.length_a   1.000
_cell.length_b   1.000
_cell.length_c   1.000
_cell.angle_alpha   90.00
_cell.angle_beta   90.00
_cell.angle_gamma   90.00
#
_symmetry.space_group_name_H-M   'P 1'
#
loop_
_entity.id
_entity.type
_entity.pdbx_description
1 polymer ?
#
loop_
_entity_poly.entity_id
_entity_poly.type
_entity_poly.pdbx_seq_one_letter_code
_entity_poly.pdbx_strand_id
1 'polypeptide(L)'
;MSSAAASGLYRDSSTDRPAQETAMSETTASSAPAVPARGRGLRVALRGVQVFLALFFALASALPKLIGHSSAADTFVELGWGDAGMYAIGVLELAGAIALVVPVLQSVAAAALSALMVGAFVVQLTYFDGANAATPLVLLVPLLIIARARRGHNEELRRLVRARVRRG
;
A
#
# COMPACT_ATOMS: atom_id res chain seq x y z
N MET A 1 42.27 29.84 90.09
CA MET A 1 42.28 30.51 88.77
C MET A 1 40.90 30.30 88.15
N SER A 2 39.94 31.18 88.47
CA SER A 2 39.29 32.19 87.58
C SER A 2 38.34 31.55 86.55
N SER A 3 37.01 31.52 86.73
CA SER A 3 35.97 32.58 86.64
C SER A 3 35.56 32.98 85.20
N ALA A 4 34.26 33.27 85.03
CA ALA A 4 33.48 33.81 83.89
C ALA A 4 32.67 32.75 83.11
N ALA A 5 31.33 32.68 83.13
CA ALA A 5 30.29 33.67 82.81
C ALA A 5 30.37 34.20 81.37
N ALA A 6 29.37 33.88 80.53
CA ALA A 6 28.65 34.82 79.66
C ALA A 6 27.87 34.10 78.54
N SER A 7 26.55 34.27 78.64
CA SER A 7 25.59 34.38 77.54
C SER A 7 26.10 35.14 76.31
N GLY A 8 25.73 34.67 75.12
CA GLY A 8 25.91 35.42 73.88
C GLY A 8 25.18 34.75 72.72
N LEU A 9 23.99 35.26 72.40
CA LEU A 9 23.37 35.07 71.08
C LEU A 9 24.36 35.51 69.99
N TYR A 10 24.53 34.67 68.96
CA TYR A 10 24.77 35.19 67.62
C TYR A 10 24.05 34.31 66.60
N ARG A 11 22.86 34.79 66.21
CA ARG A 11 22.20 34.43 64.97
C ARG A 11 22.90 35.25 63.89
N ASP A 12 23.61 34.58 62.98
CA ASP A 12 23.92 35.16 61.68
C ASP A 12 23.09 34.46 60.61
N SER A 13 22.21 35.26 60.03
CA SER A 13 21.46 34.97 58.83
C SER A 13 22.27 35.50 57.66
N SER A 14 22.94 34.61 56.93
CA SER A 14 23.51 34.90 55.62
C SER A 14 23.07 33.82 54.64
N THR A 15 21.99 34.15 53.94
CA THR A 15 21.59 33.60 52.66
C THR A 15 22.76 33.69 51.68
N ASP A 16 23.25 32.58 51.13
CA ASP A 16 23.49 32.52 49.69
C ASP A 16 23.74 31.11 49.12
N ARG A 17 23.17 30.94 47.93
CA ARG A 17 23.41 29.93 46.89
C ARG A 17 22.80 28.51 47.01
N PRO A 18 21.89 28.15 46.09
CA PRO A 18 21.41 26.78 45.97
C PRO A 18 22.53 25.87 45.49
N ALA A 19 22.62 24.69 46.13
CA ALA A 19 23.39 23.58 45.61
C ALA A 19 22.94 23.31 44.16
N GLN A 20 23.91 23.23 43.25
CA GLN A 20 23.73 22.69 41.91
C GLN A 20 23.25 21.24 42.04
N GLU A 21 21.94 21.05 42.09
CA GLU A 21 21.35 19.77 41.75
C GLU A 21 21.37 19.68 40.22
N THR A 22 22.46 19.11 39.71
CA THR A 22 22.56 18.72 38.31
C THR A 22 21.52 17.65 38.04
N ALA A 23 20.29 18.08 37.74
CA ALA A 23 19.29 17.24 37.13
C ALA A 23 19.79 16.86 35.73
N MET A 24 20.59 15.79 35.64
CA MET A 24 20.74 15.03 34.42
C MET A 24 19.36 14.46 34.10
N SER A 25 18.55 15.22 33.36
CA SER A 25 17.46 14.64 32.61
C SER A 25 18.09 13.68 31.62
N GLU A 26 18.14 12.40 32.00
CA GLU A 26 18.32 11.29 31.09
C GLU A 26 17.35 11.50 29.94
N THR A 27 17.90 11.96 28.82
CA THR A 27 17.22 11.93 27.54
C THR A 27 17.10 10.46 27.20
N THR A 28 16.04 9.81 27.67
CA THR A 28 15.60 8.52 27.14
C THR A 28 15.34 8.73 25.66
N ALA A 29 16.37 8.44 24.85
CA ALA A 29 16.25 8.38 23.41
C ALA A 29 15.21 7.29 23.11
N SER A 30 13.99 7.73 22.82
CA SER A 30 12.92 6.87 22.34
C SER A 30 13.42 6.22 21.06
N SER A 31 13.86 4.96 21.16
CA SER A 31 14.27 4.17 20.01
C SER A 31 13.02 3.97 19.14
N ALA A 32 12.91 4.77 18.08
CA ALA A 32 11.86 4.55 17.08
C ALA A 32 11.97 3.10 16.58
N PRO A 33 10.85 2.37 16.43
CA PRO A 33 10.91 0.98 16.01
C PRO A 33 11.52 0.91 14.60
N ALA A 34 12.70 0.30 14.50
CA ALA A 34 13.33 0.04 13.23
C ALA A 34 12.45 -0.95 12.46
N VAL A 35 11.73 -0.47 11.44
CA VAL A 35 10.96 -1.34 10.55
C VAL A 35 11.96 -2.33 9.93
N PRO A 36 11.77 -3.66 10.09
CA PRO A 36 12.75 -4.63 9.63
C PRO A 36 12.99 -4.45 8.13
N ALA A 37 14.26 -4.43 7.71
CA ALA A 37 14.68 -4.20 6.32
C ALA A 37 13.94 -5.10 5.30
N ARG A 38 13.54 -6.30 5.76
CA ARG A 38 12.73 -7.27 5.00
C ARG A 38 11.37 -6.72 4.54
N GLY A 39 10.76 -5.83 5.31
CA GLY A 39 9.50 -5.17 4.94
C GLY A 39 9.67 -4.13 3.83
N ARG A 40 10.84 -3.48 3.73
CA ARG A 40 11.08 -2.46 2.70
C ARG A 40 11.32 -3.09 1.33
N GLY A 41 12.11 -4.16 1.27
CA GLY A 41 12.36 -4.91 0.04
C GLY A 41 11.08 -5.50 -0.56
N LEU A 42 10.23 -6.14 0.26
CA LEU A 42 8.95 -6.68 -0.19
C LEU A 42 8.01 -5.60 -0.76
N ARG A 43 7.98 -4.42 -0.14
CA ARG A 43 7.18 -3.28 -0.65
C ARG A 43 7.65 -2.79 -2.00
N VAL A 44 8.97 -2.73 -2.22
CA VAL A 44 9.57 -2.33 -3.50
C VAL A 44 9.30 -3.39 -4.58
N ALA A 45 9.52 -4.67 -4.27
CA ALA A 45 9.23 -5.76 -5.19
C ALA A 45 7.74 -5.78 -5.60
N LEU A 46 6.82 -5.66 -4.64
CA LEU A 46 5.40 -5.55 -4.92
C LEU A 46 5.07 -4.33 -5.77
N ARG A 47 5.73 -3.19 -5.55
CA ARG A 47 5.54 -2.00 -6.39
C ARG A 47 6.02 -2.24 -7.82
N GLY A 48 7.14 -2.92 -8.00
CA GLY A 48 7.65 -3.33 -9.31
C GLY A 48 6.66 -4.23 -10.06
N VAL A 49 6.21 -5.31 -9.42
CA VAL A 49 5.18 -6.23 -9.98
C VAL A 49 3.91 -5.47 -10.33
N GLN A 50 3.47 -4.56 -9.48
CA GLN A 50 2.26 -3.78 -9.68
C GLN A 50 2.37 -2.82 -10.88
N VAL A 51 3.51 -2.14 -11.05
CA VAL A 51 3.76 -1.29 -12.22
C VAL A 51 3.84 -2.14 -13.49
N PHE A 52 4.52 -3.28 -13.43
CA PHE A 52 4.58 -4.22 -14.54
C PHE A 52 3.18 -4.69 -14.97
N LEU A 53 2.34 -5.13 -14.02
CA LEU A 53 0.95 -5.52 -14.29
C LEU A 53 0.15 -4.37 -14.90
N ALA A 54 0.27 -3.16 -14.35
CA ALA A 54 -0.43 -1.99 -14.89
C ALA A 54 -0.05 -1.72 -16.35
N LEU A 55 1.25 -1.78 -16.67
CA LEU A 55 1.74 -1.62 -18.04
C LEU A 55 1.27 -2.76 -18.95
N PHE A 56 1.30 -4.00 -18.46
CA PHE A 56 0.80 -5.15 -19.21
C PHE A 56 -0.69 -4.99 -19.56
N PHE A 57 -1.53 -4.68 -18.58
CA PHE A 57 -2.96 -4.49 -18.81
C PHE A 57 -3.25 -3.29 -19.71
N ALA A 58 -2.53 -2.18 -19.58
CA ALA A 58 -2.73 -1.00 -20.40
C ALA A 58 -2.25 -1.19 -21.85
N LEU A 59 -1.05 -1.73 -22.04
CA LEU A 59 -0.37 -1.74 -23.34
C LEU A 59 -0.49 -3.06 -24.09
N ALA A 60 -0.32 -4.19 -23.39
CA ALA A 60 -0.38 -5.50 -24.03
C ALA A 60 -1.84 -6.00 -24.16
N SER A 61 -2.72 -5.63 -23.22
CA SER A 61 -4.11 -6.10 -23.22
C SER A 61 -5.10 -5.07 -23.77
N ALA A 62 -5.19 -3.88 -23.16
CA ALA A 62 -6.23 -2.91 -23.47
C ALA A 62 -5.97 -2.16 -24.79
N LEU A 63 -4.74 -1.72 -25.04
CA LEU A 63 -4.40 -0.96 -26.24
C LEU A 63 -4.84 -1.64 -27.56
N PRO A 64 -4.48 -2.91 -27.85
CA PRO A 64 -4.91 -3.55 -29.10
C PRO A 64 -6.44 -3.65 -29.22
N LYS A 65 -7.16 -3.83 -28.09
CA LYS A 65 -8.63 -3.82 -28.07
C LYS A 65 -9.20 -2.44 -28.37
N LEU A 66 -8.62 -1.39 -27.79
CA LEU A 66 -9.12 -0.01 -27.91
C LEU A 66 -8.81 0.64 -29.26
N ILE A 67 -7.77 0.18 -29.96
CA ILE A 67 -7.48 0.63 -31.34
C ILE A 67 -8.13 -0.26 -32.40
N GLY A 68 -8.88 -1.30 -31.99
CA GLY A 68 -9.51 -2.23 -32.90
C GLY A 68 -8.51 -3.05 -33.74
N HIS A 69 -7.36 -3.41 -33.17
CA HIS A 69 -6.37 -4.19 -33.89
C HIS A 69 -6.88 -5.63 -34.13
N SER A 70 -6.64 -6.19 -35.31
CA SER A 70 -7.08 -7.54 -35.70
C SER A 70 -6.69 -8.63 -34.70
N SER A 71 -5.50 -8.50 -34.08
CA SER A 71 -5.04 -9.40 -33.01
C SER A 71 -6.02 -9.57 -31.83
N ALA A 72 -6.94 -8.61 -31.63
CA ALA A 72 -7.99 -8.69 -30.63
C ALA A 72 -9.38 -8.78 -31.27
N ALA A 73 -9.63 -8.01 -32.34
CA ALA A 73 -10.95 -7.93 -32.98
C ALA A 73 -11.44 -9.30 -33.46
N ASP A 74 -10.56 -10.09 -34.09
CA ASP A 74 -10.91 -11.41 -34.65
C ASP A 74 -11.38 -12.35 -33.54
N THR A 75 -10.72 -12.32 -32.37
CA THR A 75 -11.10 -13.10 -31.19
C THR A 75 -12.49 -12.73 -30.67
N PHE A 76 -12.83 -11.43 -30.60
CA PHE A 76 -14.15 -11.01 -30.11
C PHE A 76 -15.28 -11.26 -31.13
N VAL A 77 -14.96 -11.25 -32.43
CA VAL A 77 -15.88 -11.68 -33.49
C VAL A 77 -16.18 -13.17 -33.36
N GLU A 78 -15.16 -14.01 -33.17
CA GLU A 78 -15.32 -15.46 -32.97
C GLU A 78 -16.14 -15.79 -31.71
N LEU A 79 -15.98 -15.01 -30.65
CA LEU A 79 -16.80 -15.10 -29.43
C LEU A 79 -18.26 -14.65 -29.61
N GLY A 80 -18.59 -13.99 -30.74
CA GLY A 80 -19.91 -13.42 -31.00
C GLY A 80 -20.21 -12.12 -30.23
N TRP A 81 -19.20 -11.51 -29.59
CA TRP A 81 -19.34 -10.26 -28.83
C TRP A 81 -19.04 -9.02 -29.68
N GLY A 82 -18.28 -9.21 -30.76
CA GLY A 82 -17.89 -8.17 -31.71
C GLY A 82 -17.17 -6.99 -31.07
N ASP A 83 -17.18 -5.86 -31.77
CA ASP A 83 -16.47 -4.66 -31.37
C ASP A 83 -16.95 -4.09 -30.03
N ALA A 84 -18.26 -4.19 -29.75
CA ALA A 84 -18.82 -3.69 -28.51
C ALA A 84 -18.22 -4.41 -27.28
N GLY A 85 -18.13 -5.74 -27.32
CA GLY A 85 -17.49 -6.52 -26.26
C GLY A 85 -15.99 -6.25 -26.17
N MET A 86 -15.30 -6.13 -27.32
CA MET A 86 -13.89 -5.80 -27.38
C MET A 86 -13.59 -4.47 -26.68
N TYR A 87 -14.28 -3.41 -27.05
CA TYR A 87 -14.09 -2.09 -26.46
C TYR A 87 -14.50 -2.06 -24.99
N ALA A 88 -15.59 -2.72 -24.60
CA ALA A 88 -16.01 -2.79 -23.21
C ALA A 88 -14.93 -3.43 -22.32
N ILE A 89 -14.38 -4.58 -22.72
CA ILE A 89 -13.28 -5.24 -21.99
C ILE A 89 -12.02 -4.37 -22.01
N GLY A 90 -11.67 -3.78 -23.15
CA GLY A 90 -10.50 -2.89 -23.27
C GLY A 90 -10.58 -1.69 -22.31
N VAL A 91 -11.76 -1.06 -22.19
CA VAL A 91 -11.98 0.06 -21.26
C VAL A 91 -11.86 -0.40 -19.81
N LEU A 92 -12.44 -1.56 -19.46
CA LEU A 92 -12.36 -2.11 -18.10
C LEU A 92 -10.92 -2.46 -17.72
N GLU A 93 -10.15 -3.06 -18.64
CA GLU A 93 -8.74 -3.38 -18.44
C GLU A 93 -7.89 -2.11 -18.26
N LEU A 94 -8.11 -1.09 -19.09
CA LEU A 94 -7.40 0.18 -18.99
C LEU A 94 -7.74 0.92 -17.68
N ALA A 95 -9.03 0.99 -17.32
CA ALA A 95 -9.48 1.59 -16.08
C ALA A 95 -8.89 0.85 -14.86
N GLY A 96 -8.88 -0.48 -14.90
CA GLY A 96 -8.23 -1.31 -13.90
C GLY A 96 -6.73 -1.05 -13.79
N ALA A 97 -6.02 -0.95 -14.91
CA ALA A 97 -4.59 -0.65 -14.96
C ALA A 97 -4.24 0.72 -14.34
N ILE A 98 -5.01 1.75 -14.69
CA ILE A 98 -4.85 3.10 -14.12
C ILE A 98 -5.17 3.08 -12.63
N ALA A 99 -6.29 2.47 -12.23
CA ALA A 99 -6.66 2.36 -10.82
C ALA A 99 -5.65 1.54 -10.00
N LEU A 100 -4.95 0.58 -10.64
CA LEU A 100 -3.94 -0.24 -9.99
C LEU A 100 -2.76 0.60 -9.51
N VAL A 101 -2.38 1.69 -10.17
CA VAL A 101 -1.25 2.53 -9.70
C VAL A 101 -1.64 3.49 -8.57
N VAL A 102 -2.94 3.83 -8.44
CA VAL A 102 -3.50 4.77 -7.46
C VAL A 102 -3.61 4.10 -6.07
N PRO A 103 -2.85 4.55 -5.04
CA PRO A 103 -2.76 3.92 -3.70
C PRO A 103 -4.09 3.52 -3.05
N VAL A 104 -5.10 4.38 -3.17
CA VAL A 104 -6.40 4.18 -2.52
C VAL A 104 -7.27 3.15 -3.25
N LEU A 105 -7.05 2.96 -4.56
CA LEU A 105 -7.86 2.08 -5.41
C LEU A 105 -7.21 0.72 -5.68
N GLN A 106 -5.94 0.52 -5.33
CA GLN A 106 -5.15 -0.66 -5.72
C GLN A 106 -5.83 -1.98 -5.39
N SER A 107 -6.42 -2.10 -4.20
CA SER A 107 -7.08 -3.35 -3.78
C SER A 107 -8.34 -3.65 -4.60
N VAL A 108 -9.12 -2.62 -4.92
CA VAL A 108 -10.35 -2.74 -5.71
C VAL A 108 -9.99 -3.02 -7.18
N ALA A 109 -9.03 -2.28 -7.73
CA ALA A 109 -8.51 -2.48 -9.07
C ALA A 109 -7.95 -3.90 -9.25
N ALA A 110 -7.13 -4.38 -8.31
CA ALA A 110 -6.58 -5.72 -8.36
C ALA A 110 -7.68 -6.80 -8.29
N ALA A 111 -8.73 -6.59 -7.49
CA ALA A 111 -9.87 -7.50 -7.44
C ALA A 111 -10.69 -7.50 -8.75
N ALA A 112 -10.94 -6.32 -9.33
CA ALA A 112 -11.65 -6.19 -10.60
C ALA A 112 -10.88 -6.83 -11.77
N LEU A 113 -9.58 -6.55 -11.89
CA LEU A 113 -8.70 -7.20 -12.87
C LEU A 113 -8.62 -8.72 -12.63
N SER A 114 -8.64 -9.17 -11.38
CA SER A 114 -8.70 -10.61 -11.07
C SER A 114 -9.99 -11.24 -11.60
N ALA A 115 -11.13 -10.56 -11.45
CA ALA A 115 -12.41 -11.04 -11.99
C ALA A 115 -12.38 -11.12 -13.52
N LEU A 116 -11.76 -10.14 -14.20
CA LEU A 116 -11.54 -10.19 -15.65
C LEU A 116 -10.66 -11.39 -16.04
N MET A 117 -9.59 -11.68 -15.30
CA MET A 117 -8.75 -12.86 -15.57
C MET A 117 -9.49 -14.18 -15.38
N VAL A 118 -10.38 -14.27 -14.39
CA VAL A 118 -11.26 -15.44 -14.24
C VAL A 118 -12.19 -15.57 -15.44
N GLY A 119 -12.83 -14.48 -15.88
CA GLY A 119 -13.66 -14.47 -17.08
C GLY A 119 -12.89 -14.89 -18.33
N ALA A 120 -11.71 -14.33 -18.55
CA ALA A 120 -10.83 -14.67 -19.67
C ALA A 120 -10.42 -16.15 -19.63
N PHE A 121 -10.07 -16.67 -18.46
CA PHE A 121 -9.75 -18.09 -18.29
C PHE A 121 -10.94 -19.00 -18.65
N VAL A 122 -12.14 -18.66 -18.20
CA VAL A 122 -13.35 -19.43 -18.54
C VAL A 122 -13.59 -19.41 -20.04
N VAL A 123 -13.55 -18.23 -20.68
CA VAL A 123 -13.69 -18.10 -22.14
C VAL A 123 -12.67 -18.96 -22.87
N GLN A 124 -11.43 -18.95 -22.41
CA GLN A 124 -10.37 -19.73 -23.02
C GLN A 124 -10.62 -21.24 -22.95
N LEU A 125 -11.14 -21.74 -21.83
CA LEU A 125 -11.51 -23.14 -21.68
C LEU A 125 -12.73 -23.54 -22.51
N THR A 126 -13.72 -22.65 -22.65
CA THR A 126 -15.01 -23.00 -23.26
C THR A 126 -15.08 -22.75 -24.77
N TYR A 127 -14.35 -21.76 -25.29
CA TYR A 127 -14.40 -21.35 -26.70
C TYR A 127 -13.14 -21.69 -27.49
N PHE A 128 -11.99 -21.87 -26.81
CA PHE A 128 -10.69 -21.98 -27.47
C PHE A 128 -9.91 -23.22 -27.02
N ASP A 129 -10.60 -24.26 -26.54
CA ASP A 129 -10.03 -25.55 -26.11
C ASP A 129 -8.84 -25.42 -25.12
N GLY A 130 -8.82 -24.36 -24.33
CA GLY A 130 -7.77 -24.08 -23.35
C GLY A 130 -6.44 -23.58 -23.93
N ALA A 131 -6.35 -23.27 -25.23
CA ALA A 131 -5.19 -22.59 -25.82
C ALA A 131 -4.85 -21.35 -24.98
N ASN A 132 -3.61 -20.99 -24.65
CA ASN A 132 -3.31 -19.76 -23.85
C ASN A 132 -3.98 -19.64 -22.46
N ALA A 133 -4.65 -20.66 -21.91
CA ALA A 133 -5.33 -20.57 -20.61
C ALA A 133 -4.36 -20.33 -19.43
N ALA A 134 -3.06 -20.59 -19.63
CA ALA A 134 -2.02 -20.27 -18.67
C ALA A 134 -1.85 -18.76 -18.45
N THR A 135 -2.01 -17.93 -19.49
CA THR A 135 -1.78 -16.48 -19.42
C THR A 135 -2.65 -15.79 -18.36
N PRO A 136 -3.99 -15.94 -18.35
CA PRO A 136 -4.82 -15.32 -17.32
C PRO A 136 -4.50 -15.84 -15.91
N LEU A 137 -4.11 -17.11 -15.76
CA LEU A 137 -3.72 -17.67 -14.45
C LEU A 137 -2.42 -17.06 -13.91
N VAL A 138 -1.41 -16.91 -14.78
CA VAL A 138 -0.11 -16.31 -14.41
C VAL A 138 -0.30 -14.87 -13.94
N LEU A 139 -1.23 -14.12 -14.55
CA LEU A 139 -1.55 -12.74 -14.15
C LEU A 139 -2.47 -12.68 -12.92
N LEU A 140 -3.37 -13.65 -12.76
CA LEU A 140 -4.31 -13.73 -11.64
C LEU A 140 -3.58 -13.88 -10.30
N VAL A 141 -2.56 -14.73 -10.22
CA VAL A 141 -1.81 -14.97 -8.97
C VAL A 141 -1.24 -13.67 -8.36
N PRO A 142 -0.42 -12.86 -9.06
CA PRO A 142 0.10 -11.61 -8.52
C PRO A 142 -1.00 -10.58 -8.24
N LEU A 143 -2.07 -10.54 -9.03
CA LEU A 143 -3.23 -9.67 -8.75
C LEU A 143 -3.88 -10.03 -7.41
N LEU A 144 -4.10 -11.32 -7.13
CA LEU A 144 -4.66 -11.77 -5.85
C LEU A 144 -3.74 -11.45 -4.68
N ILE A 145 -2.43 -11.59 -4.86
CA ILE A 145 -1.43 -11.20 -3.84
C ILE A 145 -1.53 -9.70 -3.57
N ILE A 146 -1.57 -8.85 -4.59
CA ILE A 146 -1.72 -7.39 -4.44
C ILE A 146 -3.06 -7.05 -3.76
N ALA A 147 -4.16 -7.68 -4.19
CA ALA A 147 -5.48 -7.46 -3.62
C ALA A 147 -5.53 -7.84 -2.12
N ARG A 148 -4.82 -8.89 -1.71
CA ARG A 148 -4.73 -9.30 -0.30
C ARG A 148 -3.82 -8.36 0.50
N ALA A 149 -2.62 -8.07 0.00
CA ALA A 149 -1.62 -7.24 0.69
C ALA A 149 -2.07 -5.79 0.88
N ARG A 150 -2.79 -5.21 -0.10
CA ARG A 150 -3.25 -3.81 -0.03
C ARG A 150 -4.54 -3.62 0.75
N ARG A 151 -5.37 -4.67 0.91
CA ARG A 151 -6.57 -4.61 1.76
C ARG A 151 -6.22 -4.24 3.21
N GLY A 152 -5.23 -4.90 3.79
CA GLY A 152 -4.79 -4.59 5.17
C GLY A 152 -4.25 -3.16 5.34
N HIS A 153 -3.44 -2.68 4.39
CA HIS A 153 -2.89 -1.33 4.44
C HIS A 153 -3.96 -0.23 4.29
N ASN A 154 -4.96 -0.44 3.42
CA ASN A 154 -6.05 0.50 3.20
C ASN A 154 -6.99 0.59 4.41
N GLU A 155 -7.21 -0.51 5.12
CA GLU A 155 -7.98 -0.50 6.38
C GLU A 155 -7.27 0.29 7.48
N GLU A 156 -5.96 0.16 7.59
CA GLU A 156 -5.14 0.92 8.54
C GLU A 156 -5.19 2.43 8.24
N LEU A 157 -4.97 2.82 6.97
CA LEU A 157 -5.12 4.21 6.50
C LEU A 157 -6.51 4.78 6.84
N ARG A 158 -7.58 4.03 6.57
CA ARG A 158 -8.96 4.45 6.87
C ARG A 158 -9.21 4.62 8.38
N ARG A 159 -8.64 3.74 9.20
CA ARG A 159 -8.74 3.83 10.68
C ARG A 159 -8.03 5.09 11.19
N LEU A 160 -6.83 5.38 10.69
CA LEU A 160 -6.06 6.56 11.08
C LEU A 160 -6.77 7.87 10.69
N VAL A 161 -7.32 7.94 9.48
CA VAL A 161 -8.12 9.11 9.04
C VAL A 161 -9.35 9.30 9.93
N ARG A 162 -10.10 8.24 10.23
CA ARG A 162 -11.27 8.32 11.13
C ARG A 162 -10.91 8.73 12.55
N ALA A 163 -9.77 8.29 13.08
CA ALA A 163 -9.29 8.68 14.41
C ALA A 163 -8.89 10.16 14.47
N ARG A 164 -8.33 10.72 13.38
CA ARG A 164 -8.01 12.15 13.26
C ARG A 164 -9.27 13.01 13.25
N VAL A 165 -10.28 12.64 12.47
CA VAL A 165 -11.56 13.37 12.36
C VAL A 165 -12.34 13.38 13.68
N ARG A 166 -12.25 12.33 14.50
CA ARG A 166 -12.91 12.28 15.82
C ARG A 166 -12.23 13.11 16.92
N ARG A 167 -11.01 13.61 16.69
CA ARG A 167 -10.21 14.38 17.66
C ARG A 167 -10.13 15.88 17.35
N GLY A 168 -10.70 16.32 16.22
CA GLY A 168 -10.85 17.73 15.87
C GLY A 168 -12.31 18.13 16.00
#